data_AF-A0A2W4RH13-F1
#
_entry.id   AF-A0A2W4RH13-F1
#
_cell.length_a   1.000
_cell.length_b   1.000
_cell.length_c   1.000
_cell.angle_alpha   90.00
_cell.angle_beta   90.00
_cell.angle_gamma   90.00
#
_symmetry.space_group_name_H-M   'P 1'
#
loop_
_entity.id
_entity.type
_entity.pdbx_description
1 polymer ?
#
loop_
_entity_poly.entity_id
_entity_poly.type
_entity_poly.pdbx_seq_one_letter_code
_entity_poly.pdbx_strand_id
1 'polypeptide(L)'
;MAKYAFPFLVFMLVGNFAVSPSAFAVSPDVEAAIDLDKHHHAEQCEKKRIQVQLLIAHQHHDQEKLNSLAPELEAINKRLKPTEDKLSALKANIKKNPDDQSAYETALLQLGDCE
;
A
#
# COMPACT_ATOMS: atom_id res chain seq x y z
N MET A 1 46.76 -60.14 -20.51
CA MET A 1 45.76 -59.74 -21.53
C MET A 1 44.82 -58.77 -20.82
N ALA A 2 45.06 -57.45 -20.85
CA ALA A 2 44.53 -56.51 -21.85
C ALA A 2 42.99 -56.64 -21.93
N LYS A 3 42.13 -55.62 -21.70
CA LYS A 3 42.26 -54.20 -22.09
C LYS A 3 40.92 -53.45 -21.75
N TYR A 4 41.01 -52.15 -21.41
CA TYR A 4 39.98 -51.08 -21.34
C TYR A 4 38.96 -51.15 -20.17
N ALA A 5 38.88 -50.23 -19.20
CA ALA A 5 39.11 -48.78 -19.09
C ALA A 5 38.03 -47.88 -19.75
N PHE A 6 37.43 -47.07 -18.87
CA PHE A 6 36.87 -45.73 -19.03
C PHE A 6 35.34 -45.52 -19.24
N PRO A 7 34.80 -44.43 -18.64
CA PRO A 7 33.43 -44.23 -18.16
C PRO A 7 32.62 -43.26 -19.05
N PHE A 8 31.30 -43.31 -18.91
CA PHE A 8 30.32 -42.45 -19.60
C PHE A 8 29.06 -42.53 -18.70
N LEU A 9 28.39 -41.51 -18.16
CA LEU A 9 28.17 -40.08 -18.41
C LEU A 9 27.79 -39.48 -17.04
N VAL A 10 28.39 -38.38 -16.55
CA VAL A 10 28.08 -36.99 -16.90
C VAL A 10 26.70 -36.55 -16.39
N PHE A 11 26.76 -35.62 -15.41
CA PHE A 11 25.81 -34.55 -15.14
C PHE A 11 24.35 -34.92 -14.79
N MET A 12 24.04 -34.82 -13.50
CA MET A 12 22.91 -33.96 -13.08
C MET A 12 23.32 -33.12 -11.88
N LEU A 13 24.17 -32.14 -12.19
CA LEU A 13 24.42 -30.93 -11.42
C LEU A 13 23.42 -29.87 -11.93
N VAL A 14 22.11 -30.12 -11.76
CA VAL A 14 21.03 -29.18 -12.08
C VAL A 14 19.88 -29.49 -11.12
N GLY A 15 19.41 -28.60 -10.27
CA GLY A 15 19.88 -27.30 -9.91
C GLY A 15 19.56 -27.08 -8.44
N ASN A 16 20.52 -26.48 -7.74
CA ASN A 16 20.21 -25.69 -6.58
C ASN A 16 19.33 -24.52 -7.05
N PHE A 17 18.02 -24.75 -7.20
CA PHE A 17 17.06 -23.69 -6.96
C PHE A 17 16.98 -23.51 -5.45
N ALA A 18 18.08 -22.96 -4.90
CA ALA A 18 17.97 -22.11 -3.75
C ALA A 18 17.14 -20.92 -4.23
N VAL A 19 15.82 -21.07 -4.12
CA VAL A 19 14.93 -19.91 -4.05
C VAL A 19 15.33 -19.26 -2.74
N SER A 20 16.39 -18.45 -2.79
CA SER A 20 16.67 -17.49 -1.74
C SER A 20 15.38 -16.70 -1.59
N PRO A 21 14.70 -16.74 -0.43
CA PRO A 21 13.74 -15.70 -0.15
C PRO A 21 14.60 -14.45 -0.12
N SER A 22 14.60 -13.69 -1.22
CA SER A 22 14.90 -12.28 -1.17
C SER A 22 13.82 -11.71 -0.27
N ALA A 23 14.07 -11.78 1.03
CA ALA A 23 13.51 -10.85 1.97
C ALA A 23 13.97 -9.50 1.45
N PHE A 24 13.17 -8.92 0.56
CA PHE A 24 13.20 -7.49 0.30
C PHE A 24 13.03 -6.89 1.68
N ALA A 25 14.13 -6.48 2.29
CA ALA A 25 14.10 -5.75 3.53
C ALA A 25 13.51 -4.40 3.16
N VAL A 26 12.18 -4.34 3.16
CA VAL A 26 11.41 -3.13 2.90
C VAL A 26 11.91 -2.09 3.90
N SER A 27 12.32 -0.92 3.41
CA SER A 27 12.84 0.11 4.31
C SER A 27 11.75 0.56 5.31
N PRO A 28 12.13 1.01 6.51
CA PRO A 28 11.17 1.52 7.50
C PRO A 28 10.34 2.69 6.96
N ASP A 29 10.88 3.47 6.03
CA ASP A 29 10.15 4.54 5.34
C ASP A 29 9.02 3.99 4.46
N VAL A 30 9.24 2.87 3.75
CA VAL A 30 8.20 2.20 2.95
C VAL A 30 7.13 1.58 3.83
N GLU A 31 7.51 0.88 4.91
CA GLU A 31 6.53 0.31 5.85
C GLU A 31 5.66 1.41 6.48
N ALA A 32 6.29 2.49 6.97
CA ALA A 32 5.58 3.63 7.52
C ALA A 32 4.66 4.32 6.49
N ALA A 33 5.09 4.43 5.23
CA ALA A 33 4.27 5.01 4.17
C ALA A 33 3.08 4.13 3.81
N ILE A 34 3.25 2.80 3.76
CA ILE A 34 2.16 1.86 3.49
C ILE A 34 1.09 1.97 4.57
N ASP A 35 1.49 1.96 5.84
CA ASP A 35 0.52 2.05 6.94
C ASP A 35 -0.17 3.42 7.00
N LEU A 36 0.56 4.51 6.69
CA LEU A 36 -0.07 5.82 6.54
C LEU A 36 -1.05 5.86 5.37
N ASP A 37 -0.73 5.26 4.22
CA ASP A 37 -1.64 5.24 3.06
C ASP A 37 -2.89 4.37 3.34
N LYS A 38 -2.77 3.26 4.08
CA LYS A 38 -3.94 2.48 4.54
C LYS A 38 -4.87 3.33 5.40
N HIS A 39 -4.32 4.03 6.39
CA HIS A 39 -5.11 4.92 7.25
C HIS A 39 -5.69 6.09 6.45
N HIS A 40 -4.90 6.70 5.57
CA HIS A 40 -5.33 7.79 4.71
C HIS A 40 -6.48 7.36 3.81
N HIS A 41 -6.36 6.18 3.20
CA HIS A 41 -7.38 5.59 2.35
C HIS A 41 -8.70 5.36 3.11
N ALA A 42 -8.64 4.76 4.30
CA ALA A 42 -9.82 4.56 5.14
C ALA A 42 -10.55 5.89 5.46
N GLU A 43 -9.81 6.93 5.84
CA GLU A 43 -10.36 8.26 6.12
C GLU A 43 -10.92 8.93 4.85
N GLN A 44 -10.29 8.76 3.68
CA GLN A 44 -10.84 9.25 2.40
C GLN A 44 -12.15 8.55 2.05
N CYS A 45 -12.26 7.24 2.30
CA CYS A 45 -13.50 6.49 2.08
C CYS A 45 -14.60 6.94 3.03
N GLU A 46 -14.29 7.14 4.30
CA GLU A 46 -15.25 7.70 5.25
C GLU A 46 -15.71 9.10 4.85
N LYS A 47 -14.77 9.96 4.42
CA LYS A 47 -15.08 11.30 3.90
C LYS A 47 -16.06 11.24 2.73
N LYS A 48 -15.81 10.37 1.74
CA LYS A 48 -16.72 10.17 0.60
C LYS A 48 -18.11 9.73 1.06
N ARG A 49 -18.18 8.76 1.99
CA ARG A 49 -19.45 8.29 2.57
C ARG A 49 -20.22 9.45 3.21
N ILE A 50 -19.57 10.26 4.04
CA ILE A 50 -20.21 11.41 4.70
C ILE A 50 -20.66 12.46 3.70
N GLN A 51 -19.85 12.74 2.66
CA GLN A 51 -20.23 13.67 1.60
C GLN A 51 -21.49 13.22 0.86
N VAL A 52 -21.62 11.93 0.55
CA VAL A 52 -22.85 11.36 -0.04
C VAL A 52 -24.04 11.54 0.91
N GLN A 53 -23.86 11.23 2.19
CA GLN A 53 -24.93 11.39 3.18
C GLN A 53 -25.35 12.84 3.38
N LEU A 54 -24.42 13.81 3.33
CA LEU A 54 -24.71 15.24 3.35
C LEU A 54 -25.52 15.65 2.13
N LEU A 55 -25.19 15.14 0.94
CA LEU A 55 -25.92 15.39 -0.30
C LEU A 55 -27.36 14.89 -0.22
N ILE A 56 -27.56 13.68 0.32
CA ILE A 56 -28.88 13.09 0.55
C ILE A 56 -29.65 13.91 1.59
N ALA A 57 -29.03 14.27 2.71
CA ALA A 57 -29.64 15.09 3.76
C ALA A 57 -30.07 16.46 3.22
N HIS A 58 -29.22 17.09 2.40
CA HIS A 58 -29.53 18.35 1.74
C HIS A 58 -30.72 18.22 0.77
N GLN A 59 -30.79 17.14 -0.02
CA GLN A 59 -31.91 16.86 -0.92
C GLN A 59 -33.25 16.68 -0.18
N HIS A 60 -33.22 16.11 1.02
CA HIS A 60 -34.41 15.87 1.84
C HIS A 60 -34.69 16.97 2.88
N HIS A 61 -33.90 18.06 2.88
CA HIS A 61 -33.98 19.12 3.89
C HIS A 61 -33.89 18.60 5.34
N ASP A 62 -33.11 17.54 5.56
CA ASP A 62 -32.88 16.93 6.88
C ASP A 62 -31.81 17.73 7.65
N GLN A 63 -32.26 18.78 8.33
CA GLN A 63 -31.39 19.70 9.05
C GLN A 63 -30.64 19.04 10.22
N GLU A 64 -31.25 18.04 10.87
CA GLU A 64 -30.62 17.29 11.96
C GLU A 64 -29.39 16.53 11.45
N LYS A 65 -29.55 15.87 10.30
CA LYS A 65 -28.47 15.13 9.66
C LYS A 65 -27.38 16.03 9.09
N LEU A 66 -27.75 17.19 8.55
CA LEU A 66 -26.76 18.20 8.15
C LEU A 66 -25.91 18.69 9.34
N ASN A 67 -26.56 18.98 10.48
CA ASN A 67 -25.89 19.49 11.68
C ASN A 67 -24.97 18.44 12.34
N SER A 68 -25.29 17.15 12.22
CA SER A 68 -24.45 16.06 12.74
C SER A 68 -23.30 15.69 11.81
N LEU A 69 -23.54 15.62 10.50
CA LEU A 69 -22.51 15.18 9.53
C LEU A 69 -21.47 16.25 9.20
N ALA A 70 -21.82 17.54 9.26
CA ALA A 70 -20.88 18.64 9.00
C ALA A 70 -19.64 18.62 9.94
N PRO A 71 -19.78 18.51 11.28
CA PRO A 71 -18.62 18.44 12.17
C PRO A 71 -17.83 17.14 12.01
N GLU A 72 -18.47 16.02 11.66
CA GLU A 72 -17.76 14.77 11.35
C GLU A 72 -16.86 14.93 10.11
N LEU A 73 -17.37 15.56 9.04
CA LEU A 73 -16.59 15.86 7.85
C LEU A 73 -15.41 16.80 8.16
N GLU A 74 -15.61 17.81 9.01
CA GLU A 74 -14.54 18.71 9.44
C GLU A 74 -13.46 17.95 10.24
N ALA A 75 -13.87 17.06 11.13
CA ALA A 75 -12.95 16.24 11.92
C ALA A 75 -12.08 15.34 11.03
N ILE A 76 -12.66 14.69 10.02
CA ILE A 76 -11.91 13.89 9.03
C ILE A 76 -10.91 14.77 8.29
N ASN A 77 -11.33 15.94 7.79
CA ASN A 77 -10.42 16.84 7.07
C ASN A 77 -9.24 17.31 7.93
N LYS A 78 -9.46 17.53 9.24
CA LYS A 78 -8.38 17.87 10.19
C LYS A 78 -7.38 16.73 10.38
N ARG A 79 -7.81 15.47 10.31
CA ARG A 79 -6.93 14.29 10.41
C ARG A 79 -6.21 13.97 9.09
N LEU A 80 -6.85 14.19 7.95
CA LEU A 80 -6.30 13.90 6.63
C LEU A 80 -5.08 14.77 6.31
N LYS A 81 -5.16 16.08 6.56
CA LYS A 81 -4.09 17.03 6.20
C LYS A 81 -2.69 16.67 6.75
N PRO A 82 -2.49 16.43 8.06
CA PRO A 82 -1.17 16.05 8.57
C PRO A 82 -0.70 14.69 8.05
N THR A 83 -1.63 13.79 7.70
CA THR A 83 -1.32 12.50 7.08
C THR A 83 -0.82 12.67 5.65
N GLU A 84 -1.45 13.55 4.85
CA GLU A 84 -1.01 13.90 3.50
C GLU A 84 0.40 14.52 3.50
N ASP A 85 0.67 15.44 4.43
CA ASP A 85 1.97 16.09 4.58
C ASP A 85 3.08 15.07 4.89
N LYS A 86 2.81 14.13 5.82
CA LYS A 86 3.75 13.04 6.16
C LYS A 86 3.97 12.08 5.01
N LEU A 87 2.90 11.68 4.32
CA LEU A 87 2.99 10.81 3.14
C LEU A 87 3.83 11.45 2.03
N SER A 88 3.67 12.74 1.79
CA SER A 88 4.46 13.48 0.80
C SER A 88 5.96 13.40 1.10
N ALA A 89 6.34 13.60 2.37
CA ALA A 89 7.73 13.50 2.81
C ALA A 89 8.30 12.08 2.66
N LEU A 90 7.55 11.06 3.07
CA LEU A 90 7.96 9.65 2.95
C LEU A 90 8.08 9.23 1.47
N LYS A 91 7.09 9.58 0.63
CA LYS A 91 7.12 9.33 -0.82
C LYS A 91 8.34 9.96 -1.48
N ALA A 92 8.78 11.14 -1.03
CA ALA A 92 9.97 11.79 -1.55
C ALA A 92 11.27 11.04 -1.19
N ASN A 93 11.32 10.35 -0.05
CA ASN A 93 12.43 9.48 0.32
C ASN A 93 12.42 8.16 -0.44
N ILE A 94 11.25 7.51 -0.52
CA ILE A 94 11.04 6.24 -1.21
C ILE A 94 11.46 6.35 -2.69
N LYS A 95 11.12 7.45 -3.37
CA LYS A 95 11.50 7.70 -4.78
C LYS A 95 13.01 7.78 -5.03
N LYS A 96 13.85 7.92 -4.00
CA LYS A 96 15.30 7.94 -4.15
C LYS A 96 15.87 6.54 -4.36
N ASN A 97 15.11 5.49 -4.01
CA ASN A 97 15.51 4.10 -4.17
C ASN A 97 14.48 3.34 -5.02
N PRO A 98 14.85 2.87 -6.23
CA PRO A 98 13.95 2.14 -7.11
C PRO A 98 13.33 0.88 -6.50
N ASP A 99 14.06 0.16 -5.64
CA ASP A 99 13.56 -1.06 -5.00
C ASP A 99 12.47 -0.74 -3.98
N ASP A 100 12.67 0.31 -3.18
CA ASP A 100 11.68 0.82 -2.23
C ASP A 100 10.44 1.32 -2.96
N GLN A 101 10.61 2.03 -4.07
CA GLN A 101 9.49 2.50 -4.90
C GLN A 101 8.68 1.32 -5.46
N SER A 102 9.34 0.29 -5.99
CA SER A 102 8.65 -0.89 -6.53
C SER A 102 7.89 -1.66 -5.44
N ALA A 103 8.51 -1.85 -4.27
CA ALA A 103 7.87 -2.48 -3.12
C ALA A 103 6.65 -1.69 -2.64
N TYR A 104 6.79 -0.37 -2.58
CA TYR A 104 5.72 0.54 -2.19
C TYR A 104 4.54 0.50 -3.17
N GLU A 105 4.79 0.64 -4.48
CA GLU A 105 3.75 0.59 -5.51
C GLU A 105 3.00 -0.75 -5.51
N THR A 106 3.73 -1.86 -5.32
CA THR A 106 3.13 -3.20 -5.23
C THR A 106 2.20 -3.32 -4.03
N ALA A 107 2.57 -2.75 -2.88
CA ALA A 107 1.74 -2.76 -1.69
C ALA A 107 0.44 -1.95 -1.87
N LEU A 108 0.49 -0.84 -2.63
CA LEU A 108 -0.69 0.00 -2.88
C LEU A 108 -1.73 -0.66 -3.80
N LEU A 109 -1.36 -1.67 -4.60
CA LEU A 109 -2.32 -2.41 -5.43
C LEU A 109 -3.40 -3.13 -4.61
N GLN A 110 -3.17 -3.33 -3.31
CA GLN A 110 -4.14 -3.92 -2.39
C GLN A 110 -5.16 -2.92 -1.85
N LEU A 111 -4.91 -1.62 -2.00
CA LEU A 111 -5.88 -0.58 -1.68
C LEU A 111 -6.88 -0.51 -2.84
N GLY A 112 -8.07 -1.07 -2.60
CA GLY A 112 -9.18 -1.03 -3.55
C GLY A 112 -9.82 0.35 -3.65
N ASP A 113 -10.99 0.39 -4.29
CA ASP A 113 -11.84 1.58 -4.27
C ASP A 113 -12.66 1.66 -2.97
N CYS A 114 -13.12 2.87 -2.65
CA CYS A 114 -14.08 3.05 -1.56
C CYS A 114 -15.45 2.50 -1.98
N GLU A 115 -15.94 1.49 -1.27
CA GLU A 115 -17.28 0.91 -1.45
C GLU A 115 -18.41 1.83 -0.98
#